data_AF-A0A317XLL1-F1
#
_entry.id   AF-A0A317XLL1-F1
#
_cell.length_a   1.000
_cell.length_b   1.000
_cell.length_c   1.000
_cell.angle_alpha   90.00
_cell.angle_beta   90.00
_cell.angle_gamma   90.00
#
_symmetry.space_group_name_H-M   'P 1'
#
loop_
_entity.id
_entity.type
_entity.pdbx_description
1 polymer ?
#
loop_
_entity_poly.entity_id
_entity_poly.type
_entity_poly.pdbx_seq_one_letter_code
_entity_poly.pdbx_strand_id
1 'polypeptide(L)'
;MVRAYPNIVITGTPGCGKSTHSSQLAASYTPSSSSGSSSGLYPLRQIDVGQLVKKEGFYTEYLEQWQSYEVNEDQLLDHLEPLTGTKAPEPVDSEDFDHDETQQAKALPQDDDSRGGLILDWHTCDIWPERWVDLVVVLRCDHSVLWERLEKRGYPLNKIQENNEAEIMGVVADDARSSYPAEAIVELRSQESGDVEENVDRIIAWIHAWRQARGLE
;
A
#
# COMPACT_ATOMS: atom_id res chain seq x y z
N MET A 1 10.44 15.94 7.17
CA MET A 1 11.14 14.72 7.65
C MET A 1 11.41 13.85 6.44
N VAL A 2 12.48 13.05 6.45
CA VAL A 2 12.85 12.19 5.33
C VAL A 2 12.66 10.74 5.76
N ARG A 3 11.83 9.98 5.03
CA ARG A 3 11.50 8.59 5.37
C ARG A 3 12.66 7.64 5.08
N ALA A 4 12.79 6.61 5.92
CA ALA A 4 13.81 5.56 5.77
C ALA A 4 13.29 4.31 5.04
N TYR A 5 11.97 4.16 4.97
CA TYR A 5 11.30 3.06 4.29
C TYR A 5 10.28 3.61 3.30
N PRO A 6 10.10 2.93 2.15
CA PRO A 6 9.13 3.37 1.16
C PRO A 6 7.70 3.20 1.69
N ASN A 7 6.79 4.06 1.26
CA ASN A 7 5.37 3.82 1.42
C ASN A 7 4.80 3.22 0.15
N ILE A 8 4.01 2.17 0.31
CA ILE A 8 3.50 1.34 -0.77
C ILE A 8 1.98 1.36 -0.71
N VAL A 9 1.34 1.65 -1.82
CA VAL A 9 -0.10 1.45 -1.99
C VAL A 9 -0.33 0.05 -2.54
N ILE A 10 -1.16 -0.75 -1.88
CA ILE A 10 -1.68 -2.01 -2.43
C ILE A 10 -3.16 -1.80 -2.70
N THR A 11 -3.49 -1.68 -3.99
CA THR A 11 -4.83 -1.39 -4.48
C THR A 11 -5.33 -2.46 -5.45
N GLY A 12 -6.57 -2.32 -5.91
CA GLY A 12 -7.27 -3.26 -6.76
C GLY A 12 -8.70 -3.49 -6.30
N THR A 13 -9.50 -4.10 -7.14
CA THR A 13 -10.93 -4.35 -6.87
C THR A 13 -11.12 -5.14 -5.56
N PRO A 14 -12.17 -4.86 -4.75
CA PRO A 14 -12.50 -5.68 -3.59
C PRO A 14 -12.58 -7.18 -3.94
N GLY A 15 -11.73 -8.00 -3.32
CA GLY A 15 -11.62 -9.44 -3.60
C GLY A 15 -10.34 -9.87 -4.32
N CYS A 16 -9.56 -8.95 -4.88
CA CYS A 16 -8.29 -9.25 -5.57
C CYS A 16 -7.14 -9.65 -4.63
N GLY A 17 -7.30 -9.54 -3.30
CA GLY A 17 -6.32 -10.08 -2.33
C GLY A 17 -5.45 -9.06 -1.60
N LYS A 18 -5.75 -7.76 -1.68
CA LYS A 18 -4.97 -6.66 -1.07
C LYS A 18 -4.49 -6.95 0.36
N SER A 19 -5.43 -7.16 1.29
CA SER A 19 -5.11 -7.39 2.71
C SER A 19 -4.28 -8.64 2.97
N THR A 20 -4.36 -9.65 2.10
CA THR A 20 -3.50 -10.83 2.18
C THR A 20 -2.07 -10.50 1.76
N HIS A 21 -1.89 -9.74 0.67
CA HIS A 21 -0.55 -9.30 0.24
C HIS A 21 0.06 -8.35 1.26
N SER A 22 -0.71 -7.38 1.75
CA SER A 22 -0.24 -6.39 2.72
C SER A 22 0.21 -7.04 4.03
N SER A 23 -0.58 -7.98 4.57
CA SER A 23 -0.24 -8.65 5.82
C SER A 23 0.98 -9.58 5.67
N GLN A 24 1.06 -10.34 4.57
CA GLN A 24 2.20 -11.20 4.29
C GLN A 24 3.47 -10.40 3.99
N LEU A 25 3.38 -9.31 3.24
CA LEU A 25 4.51 -8.40 2.99
C LEU A 25 5.05 -7.80 4.29
N ALA A 26 4.16 -7.32 5.16
CA ALA A 26 4.57 -6.77 6.45
C ALA A 26 5.28 -7.80 7.34
N ALA A 27 4.80 -9.05 7.32
CA ALA A 27 5.36 -10.14 8.13
C ALA A 27 6.67 -10.70 7.56
N SER A 28 6.82 -10.75 6.23
CA SER A 28 7.96 -11.38 5.56
C SER A 28 9.15 -10.45 5.37
N TYR A 29 8.95 -9.13 5.32
CA TYR A 29 10.05 -8.19 5.05
C TYR A 29 11.03 -8.09 6.23
N THR A 30 12.31 -8.34 5.96
CA THR A 30 13.42 -8.18 6.91
C THR A 30 14.49 -7.21 6.38
N PRO A 31 14.87 -6.16 7.11
CA PRO A 31 15.93 -5.24 6.71
C PRO A 31 17.29 -5.93 6.57
N SER A 32 18.10 -5.53 5.58
CA SER A 32 19.48 -6.05 5.44
C SER A 32 20.38 -5.72 6.64
N SER A 33 20.08 -4.62 7.35
CA SER A 33 20.88 -4.11 8.48
C SER A 33 20.42 -4.61 9.86
N SER A 34 19.38 -5.43 9.97
CA SER A 34 18.94 -5.98 11.26
C SER A 34 19.83 -7.16 11.68
N SER A 35 21.00 -6.85 12.24
CA SER A 35 21.82 -7.82 12.96
C SER A 35 21.12 -8.26 14.26
N GLY A 36 20.31 -9.30 14.18
CA GLY A 36 19.97 -10.19 15.31
C GLY A 36 19.19 -9.62 16.50
N SER A 37 18.64 -8.39 16.43
CA SER A 37 17.78 -7.87 17.50
C SER A 37 16.32 -8.25 17.22
N SER A 38 15.79 -9.16 18.03
CA SER A 38 14.38 -9.53 18.15
C SER A 38 13.54 -8.41 18.77
N SER A 39 13.70 -7.17 18.28
CA SER A 39 12.69 -6.14 18.47
C SER A 39 11.51 -6.59 17.61
N GLY A 40 10.42 -7.04 18.22
CA GLY A 40 9.23 -7.52 17.48
C GLY A 40 8.49 -6.42 16.69
N LEU A 41 9.17 -5.34 16.32
CA LEU A 41 8.67 -4.28 15.47
C LEU A 41 8.99 -4.59 14.00
N TYR A 42 7.93 -4.72 13.21
CA TYR A 42 8.04 -4.85 11.76
C TYR A 42 8.36 -3.48 11.14
N PRO A 43 9.32 -3.40 10.21
CA PRO A 43 9.63 -2.15 9.55
C PRO A 43 8.46 -1.66 8.69
N LEU A 44 7.73 -2.58 8.08
CA LEU A 44 6.54 -2.24 7.30
C LEU A 44 5.29 -2.35 8.17
N ARG A 45 4.40 -1.37 8.05
CA ARG A 45 3.15 -1.27 8.82
C ARG A 45 1.97 -1.28 7.86
N GLN A 46 1.17 -2.34 7.92
CA GLN A 46 -0.10 -2.36 7.19
C GLN A 46 -1.10 -1.41 7.83
N ILE A 47 -1.66 -0.54 7.00
CA ILE A 47 -2.82 0.28 7.31
C ILE A 47 -3.99 -0.26 6.49
N ASP A 48 -4.85 -1.07 7.11
CA ASP A 48 -6.16 -1.39 6.54
C ASP A 48 -7.06 -0.15 6.68
N VAL A 49 -7.15 0.61 5.60
CA VAL A 49 -7.86 1.90 5.58
C VAL A 49 -9.35 1.70 5.90
N GLY A 50 -9.94 0.59 5.44
CA GLY A 50 -11.34 0.28 5.73
C GLY A 50 -11.61 0.05 7.22
N GLN A 51 -10.67 -0.56 7.94
CA GLN A 51 -10.76 -0.72 9.40
C GLN A 51 -10.45 0.58 10.15
N LEU A 52 -9.44 1.32 9.69
CA LEU A 52 -9.05 2.59 10.29
C LEU A 52 -10.21 3.60 10.26
N VAL A 53 -10.83 3.78 9.08
CA VAL A 53 -11.99 4.66 8.89
C VAL A 53 -13.12 4.32 9.86
N LYS A 54 -13.43 3.03 10.03
CA LYS A 54 -14.48 2.57 10.96
C LYS A 54 -14.11 2.82 12.42
N LYS A 55 -12.87 2.55 12.78
CA LYS A 55 -12.36 2.64 14.16
C LYS A 55 -12.30 4.08 14.65
N GLU A 56 -11.78 4.98 13.82
CA GLU A 56 -11.55 6.38 14.19
C GLU A 56 -12.73 7.29 13.82
N GLY A 57 -13.67 6.79 13.02
CA GLY A 57 -14.88 7.53 12.64
C GLY A 57 -14.66 8.51 11.49
N PHE A 58 -13.72 8.24 10.58
CA PHE A 58 -13.41 9.10 9.42
C PHE A 58 -14.41 8.91 8.28
N TYR A 59 -15.70 9.08 8.56
CA TYR A 59 -16.77 8.97 7.59
C TYR A 59 -17.92 9.93 7.92
N THR A 60 -18.64 10.37 6.88
CA THR A 60 -19.81 11.25 7.01
C THR A 60 -21.08 10.45 7.24
N GLU A 61 -21.30 9.42 6.43
CA GLU A 61 -22.49 8.57 6.49
C GLU A 61 -22.20 7.12 6.10
N TYR A 62 -23.09 6.23 6.55
CA TYR A 62 -23.12 4.85 6.09
C TYR A 62 -24.23 4.68 5.04
N LEU A 63 -23.84 4.27 3.84
CA LEU A 63 -24.74 4.06 2.72
C LEU A 63 -25.25 2.62 2.72
N GLU A 64 -26.46 2.40 3.25
CA GLU A 64 -27.07 1.05 3.33
C GLU A 64 -27.14 0.36 1.96
N GLN A 65 -27.47 1.11 0.90
CA GLN A 65 -27.59 0.60 -0.47
C GLN A 65 -26.29 -0.05 -0.97
N TRP A 66 -25.15 0.54 -0.64
CA TRP A 66 -23.83 0.13 -1.10
C TRP A 66 -23.08 -0.71 -0.05
N GLN A 67 -23.64 -0.80 1.17
CA GLN A 67 -23.00 -1.38 2.35
C GLN A 67 -21.56 -0.85 2.50
N SER A 68 -21.42 0.47 2.40
CA SER A 68 -20.13 1.18 2.41
C SER A 68 -20.27 2.49 3.19
N TYR A 69 -19.15 3.00 3.67
CA TYR A 69 -19.08 4.33 4.27
C TYR A 69 -18.66 5.35 3.22
N GLU A 70 -19.26 6.52 3.25
CA GLU A 70 -18.69 7.70 2.59
C GLU A 70 -17.53 8.21 3.46
N VAL A 71 -16.30 8.05 2.95
CA VAL A 71 -15.08 8.34 3.72
C VAL A 71 -14.84 9.84 3.78
N ASN A 72 -14.50 10.34 4.97
CA ASN A 72 -13.98 11.69 5.13
C ASN A 72 -12.48 11.67 4.80
N GLU A 73 -12.15 11.99 3.55
CA GLU A 73 -10.78 11.95 3.05
C GLU A 73 -9.86 12.93 3.78
N ASP A 74 -10.32 14.15 4.08
CA ASP A 74 -9.51 15.15 4.79
C ASP A 74 -9.06 14.64 6.16
N GLN A 75 -9.97 14.08 6.97
CA GLN A 75 -9.62 13.53 8.28
C GLN A 75 -8.69 12.33 8.19
N LEU A 76 -8.89 11.47 7.17
CA LEU A 76 -8.04 10.32 6.92
C LEU A 76 -6.62 10.77 6.53
N LEU A 77 -6.50 11.77 5.66
CA LEU A 77 -5.22 12.32 5.22
C LEU A 77 -4.50 13.03 6.37
N ASP A 78 -5.19 13.88 7.13
CA ASP A 78 -4.64 14.56 8.31
C ASP A 78 -4.09 13.56 9.34
N HIS A 79 -4.78 12.44 9.52
CA HIS A 79 -4.36 11.38 10.45
C HIS A 79 -3.11 10.64 9.96
N LEU A 80 -3.01 10.34 8.66
CA LEU A 80 -1.93 9.53 8.09
C LEU A 80 -0.68 10.35 7.74
N GLU A 81 -0.81 11.63 7.43
CA GLU A 81 0.30 12.48 6.99
C GLU A 81 1.55 12.38 7.89
N PRO A 82 1.44 12.49 9.23
CA PRO A 82 2.60 12.43 10.11
C PRO A 82 3.36 11.10 10.05
N LEU A 83 2.68 10.01 9.66
CA LEU A 83 3.24 8.66 9.60
C LEU A 83 4.00 8.36 8.29
N THR A 84 3.78 9.19 7.26
CA THR A 84 4.31 8.96 5.91
C THR A 84 5.79 9.30 5.79
N GLY A 85 6.31 10.09 6.73
CA GLY A 85 7.65 10.65 6.65
C GLY A 85 7.85 11.68 5.53
N THR A 86 6.78 12.33 5.06
CA THR A 86 6.66 13.55 4.22
C THR A 86 7.43 13.67 2.89
N LYS A 87 8.66 13.13 2.79
CA LYS A 87 9.57 13.17 1.64
C LYS A 87 10.42 11.89 1.60
N ALA A 88 10.61 11.31 0.41
CA ALA A 88 11.63 10.28 0.18
C ALA A 88 13.00 10.92 -0.08
N PRO A 89 14.10 10.31 0.40
CA PRO A 89 15.42 10.74 -0.02
C PRO A 89 15.61 10.46 -1.51
N GLU A 90 16.37 11.31 -2.18
CA GLU A 90 16.71 11.11 -3.58
C GLU A 90 17.73 9.96 -3.76
N PRO A 91 17.72 9.25 -4.90
CA PRO A 91 18.74 8.27 -5.23
C PRO A 91 20.15 8.86 -5.22
N VAL A 92 21.16 8.06 -4.85
CA VAL A 92 22.58 8.48 -4.74
C VAL A 92 23.17 8.93 -6.08
N ASP A 93 22.61 8.44 -7.18
CA ASP A 93 22.98 8.81 -8.55
C ASP A 93 22.19 10.01 -9.10
N SER A 94 21.23 10.55 -8.35
CA SER A 94 20.50 11.77 -8.71
C SER A 94 21.34 13.03 -8.53
N GLU A 95 21.13 14.04 -9.38
CA GLU A 95 21.74 15.37 -9.22
C GLU A 95 21.24 16.09 -7.96
N ASP A 96 20.02 15.76 -7.51
CA ASP A 96 19.36 16.31 -6.33
C ASP A 96 19.68 15.53 -5.03
N PHE A 97 20.65 14.60 -5.09
CA PHE A 97 21.04 13.79 -3.93
C PHE A 97 21.58 14.65 -2.77
N ASP A 98 20.94 14.53 -1.61
CA ASP A 98 21.38 15.17 -0.37
C ASP A 98 21.85 14.11 0.65
N HIS A 99 23.15 14.16 0.98
CA HIS A 99 23.75 13.25 1.94
C HIS A 99 23.16 13.41 3.36
N ASP A 100 22.82 14.63 3.76
CA ASP A 100 22.31 14.92 5.10
C ASP A 100 20.90 14.34 5.27
N GLU A 101 20.08 14.32 4.21
CA GLU A 101 18.77 13.67 4.18
C GLU A 101 18.87 12.16 4.39
N THR A 102 19.80 11.48 3.71
CA THR A 102 20.05 10.05 3.90
C THR A 102 20.54 9.76 5.32
N GLN A 103 21.42 10.59 5.89
CA GLN A 103 21.88 10.41 7.27
C GLN A 103 20.75 10.64 8.29
N GLN A 104 19.89 11.63 8.04
CA GLN A 104 18.71 11.87 8.88
C GLN A 104 17.77 10.66 8.86
N ALA A 105 17.47 10.10 7.68
CA ALA A 105 16.64 8.91 7.54
C ALA A 105 17.25 7.70 8.26
N LYS A 106 18.57 7.49 8.17
CA LYS A 106 19.28 6.41 8.91
C LYS A 106 19.23 6.56 10.41
N ALA A 107 19.20 7.80 10.91
CA ALA A 107 19.20 8.11 12.33
C ALA A 107 17.81 7.98 12.98
N LEU A 108 16.74 7.82 12.19
CA LEU A 108 15.39 7.63 12.73
C LEU A 108 15.30 6.35 13.56
N PRO A 109 14.78 6.42 14.80
CA PRO A 109 14.50 5.24 15.61
C PRO A 109 13.56 4.25 14.92
N GLN A 110 13.69 2.96 15.22
CA GLN A 110 12.81 1.93 14.63
C GLN A 110 11.34 2.05 15.07
N ASP A 111 11.10 2.64 16.23
CA ASP A 111 9.78 2.92 16.80
C ASP A 111 9.24 4.31 16.40
N ASP A 112 10.00 5.09 15.62
CA ASP A 112 9.53 6.38 15.12
C ASP A 112 8.53 6.19 13.98
N ASP A 113 7.31 6.69 14.17
CA ASP A 113 6.25 6.55 13.19
C ASP A 113 6.48 7.36 11.90
N SER A 114 7.36 8.36 11.92
CA SER A 114 7.69 9.22 10.76
C SER A 114 8.71 8.60 9.81
N ARG A 115 9.23 7.40 10.11
CA ARG A 115 10.21 6.70 9.26
C ARG A 115 9.64 6.14 7.96
N GLY A 116 8.35 6.33 7.70
CA GLY A 116 7.62 5.75 6.58
C GLY A 116 7.35 4.26 6.79
N GLY A 117 7.44 3.48 5.71
CA GLY A 117 7.18 2.04 5.73
C GLY A 117 5.70 1.71 5.81
N LEU A 118 4.82 2.59 5.31
CA LEU A 118 3.38 2.32 5.29
C LEU A 118 3.02 1.41 4.13
N ILE A 119 2.17 0.42 4.39
CA ILE A 119 1.47 -0.34 3.36
C ILE A 119 0.00 0.09 3.43
N LEU A 120 -0.39 0.98 2.51
CA LEU A 120 -1.75 1.51 2.40
C LEU A 120 -2.61 0.49 1.65
N ASP A 121 -3.41 -0.27 2.40
CA ASP A 121 -4.33 -1.28 1.88
C ASP A 121 -5.71 -0.68 1.69
N TRP A 122 -6.05 -0.34 0.44
CA TRP A 122 -7.36 0.18 0.11
C TRP A 122 -7.75 -0.07 -1.35
N HIS A 123 -9.05 -0.03 -1.65
CA HIS A 123 -9.55 -0.34 -2.99
C HIS A 123 -9.43 0.83 -3.98
N THR A 124 -9.15 2.02 -3.47
CA THR A 124 -8.96 3.26 -4.22
C THR A 124 -7.58 3.84 -3.87
N CYS A 125 -6.99 4.61 -4.77
CA CYS A 125 -5.62 5.13 -4.62
C CYS A 125 -5.42 6.60 -5.00
N ASP A 126 -6.41 7.26 -5.61
CA ASP A 126 -6.33 8.65 -6.09
C ASP A 126 -6.31 9.69 -4.96
N ILE A 127 -6.80 9.33 -3.76
CA ILE A 127 -6.81 10.24 -2.61
C ILE A 127 -5.42 10.54 -2.03
N TRP A 128 -4.42 9.67 -2.26
CA TRP A 128 -3.13 9.81 -1.60
C TRP A 128 -2.27 10.86 -2.32
N PRO A 129 -1.69 11.83 -1.61
CA PRO A 129 -0.73 12.75 -2.21
C PRO A 129 0.44 11.99 -2.83
N GLU A 130 0.78 12.28 -4.10
CA GLU A 130 1.84 11.59 -4.85
C GLU A 130 3.16 11.49 -4.08
N ARG A 131 3.55 12.57 -3.38
CA ARG A 131 4.77 12.63 -2.53
C ARG A 131 4.84 11.56 -1.42
N TRP A 132 3.70 11.01 -1.00
CA TRP A 132 3.67 9.96 0.02
C TRP A 132 4.13 8.64 -0.55
N VAL A 133 3.83 8.36 -1.81
CA VAL A 133 3.82 7.02 -2.39
C VAL A 133 5.07 6.79 -3.22
N ASP A 134 5.79 5.70 -2.93
CA ASP A 134 6.97 5.30 -3.69
C ASP A 134 6.67 4.17 -4.68
N LEU A 135 5.60 3.40 -4.44
CA LEU A 135 5.15 2.29 -5.28
C LEU A 135 3.63 2.10 -5.16
N VAL A 136 2.97 1.92 -6.29
CA VAL A 136 1.56 1.53 -6.39
C VAL A 136 1.47 0.14 -6.98
N VAL A 137 1.01 -0.82 -6.19
CA VAL A 137 0.75 -2.19 -6.61
C VAL A 137 -0.75 -2.34 -6.88
N VAL A 138 -1.12 -2.54 -8.15
CA VAL A 138 -2.50 -2.80 -8.56
C VAL A 138 -2.69 -4.32 -8.71
N LEU A 139 -3.42 -4.93 -7.79
CA LEU A 139 -3.75 -6.35 -7.86
C LEU A 139 -4.91 -6.58 -8.81
N ARG A 140 -4.71 -7.49 -9.76
CA ARG A 140 -5.68 -7.91 -10.78
C ARG A 140 -5.99 -9.39 -10.62
N CYS A 141 -7.22 -9.80 -10.87
CA CYS A 141 -7.54 -11.22 -10.92
C CYS A 141 -8.59 -11.52 -11.97
N ASP A 142 -8.66 -12.78 -12.40
CA ASP A 142 -9.69 -13.20 -13.34
C ASP A 142 -11.09 -12.99 -12.74
N HIS A 143 -12.03 -12.54 -13.57
CA HIS A 143 -13.37 -12.19 -13.14
C HIS A 143 -14.12 -13.40 -12.54
N SER A 144 -13.89 -14.62 -13.04
CA SER A 144 -14.52 -15.82 -12.49
C SER A 144 -13.99 -16.13 -11.09
N VAL A 145 -12.68 -15.99 -10.89
CA VAL A 145 -12.03 -16.14 -9.58
C VAL A 145 -12.51 -15.07 -8.60
N LEU A 146 -12.64 -13.81 -9.06
CA LEU A 146 -13.16 -12.71 -8.25
C LEU A 146 -14.59 -13.01 -7.79
N TRP A 147 -15.44 -13.46 -8.70
CA TRP A 147 -16.83 -13.82 -8.44
C TRP A 147 -16.92 -14.87 -7.33
N GLU A 148 -16.21 -16.00 -7.47
CA GLU A 148 -16.19 -17.07 -6.48
C GLU A 148 -15.72 -16.58 -5.09
N ARG A 149 -14.70 -15.71 -5.05
CA ARG A 149 -14.20 -15.13 -3.80
C ARG A 149 -15.24 -14.25 -3.12
N LEU A 150 -15.96 -13.42 -3.88
CA LEU A 150 -16.99 -12.53 -3.34
C LEU A 150 -18.24 -13.30 -2.90
N GLU A 151 -18.65 -14.32 -3.65
CA GLU A 151 -19.75 -15.22 -3.28
C GLU A 151 -19.43 -15.97 -1.98
N LYS A 152 -18.22 -16.52 -1.86
CA LYS A 152 -17.75 -17.19 -0.63
C LYS A 152 -17.70 -16.26 0.58
N ARG A 153 -17.51 -14.95 0.36
CA ARG A 153 -17.57 -13.92 1.40
C ARG A 153 -19.00 -13.50 1.76
N GLY A 154 -20.02 -14.04 1.08
CA GLY A 154 -21.43 -13.75 1.36
C GLY A 154 -21.89 -12.39 0.85
N TYR A 155 -21.23 -11.83 -0.16
CA TYR A 155 -21.67 -10.57 -0.77
C TYR A 155 -23.02 -10.77 -1.49
N PRO A 156 -23.92 -9.77 -1.46
CA PRO A 156 -25.16 -9.85 -2.22
C PRO A 156 -24.87 -9.75 -3.73
N LEU A 157 -25.70 -10.42 -4.54
CA LEU A 157 -25.45 -10.59 -5.98
C LEU A 157 -25.21 -9.28 -6.73
N ASN A 158 -25.95 -8.22 -6.42
CA ASN A 158 -25.76 -6.90 -7.02
C ASN A 158 -24.36 -6.34 -6.76
N LYS A 159 -23.84 -6.50 -5.54
CA LYS A 159 -22.50 -6.05 -5.18
C LYS A 159 -21.40 -6.92 -5.80
N ILE A 160 -21.65 -8.22 -5.97
CA ILE A 160 -20.75 -9.10 -6.72
C ILE A 160 -20.67 -8.63 -8.18
N GLN A 161 -21.82 -8.38 -8.82
CA GLN A 161 -21.89 -7.91 -10.21
C GLN A 161 -21.14 -6.59 -10.41
N GLU A 162 -21.40 -5.62 -9.54
CA GLU A 162 -20.75 -4.31 -9.56
C GLU A 162 -19.22 -4.41 -9.47
N ASN A 163 -18.69 -5.12 -8.46
CA ASN A 163 -17.24 -5.29 -8.31
C ASN A 163 -16.64 -6.08 -9.48
N ASN A 164 -17.35 -7.10 -9.96
CA ASN A 164 -16.86 -7.90 -11.08
C ASN A 164 -16.81 -7.10 -12.38
N GLU A 165 -17.80 -6.24 -12.64
CA GLU A 165 -17.80 -5.31 -13.76
C GLU A 165 -16.66 -4.28 -13.62
N ALA A 166 -16.43 -3.74 -12.43
CA ALA A 166 -15.31 -2.82 -12.17
C ALA A 166 -13.95 -3.46 -12.48
N GLU A 167 -13.74 -4.74 -12.13
CA GLU A 167 -12.51 -5.47 -12.46
C GLU A 167 -12.34 -5.71 -13.97
N ILE A 168 -13.44 -6.06 -14.66
CA ILE A 168 -13.45 -6.26 -16.12
C ILE A 168 -13.12 -4.96 -16.84
N MET A 169 -13.70 -3.85 -16.39
CA MET A 169 -13.49 -2.52 -16.96
C MET A 169 -12.15 -1.92 -16.56
N GLY A 170 -11.46 -2.49 -15.56
CA GLY A 170 -10.14 -2.03 -15.13
C GLY A 170 -10.15 -0.71 -14.37
N VAL A 171 -11.27 -0.38 -13.71
CA VAL A 171 -11.49 0.94 -13.05
C VAL A 171 -10.32 1.32 -12.15
N VAL A 172 -9.96 0.46 -11.20
CA VAL A 172 -8.88 0.75 -10.24
C VAL A 172 -7.50 0.86 -10.90
N ALA A 173 -7.28 0.13 -12.00
CA ALA A 173 -6.04 0.24 -12.76
C ALA A 173 -5.95 1.59 -13.50
N ASP A 174 -7.07 2.06 -14.05
CA ASP A 174 -7.15 3.36 -14.71
C ASP A 174 -7.03 4.52 -13.72
N ASP A 175 -7.60 4.39 -12.52
CA ASP A 175 -7.44 5.36 -11.43
C ASP A 175 -5.96 5.50 -11.04
N ALA A 176 -5.25 4.37 -10.89
CA ALA A 176 -3.82 4.37 -10.60
C ALA A 176 -3.01 5.06 -11.70
N ARG A 177 -3.27 4.74 -12.97
CA ARG A 177 -2.58 5.35 -14.13
C ARG A 177 -2.87 6.84 -14.29
N SER A 178 -4.02 7.29 -13.81
CA SER A 178 -4.39 8.71 -13.86
C SER A 178 -3.81 9.51 -12.70
N SER A 179 -3.48 8.85 -11.59
CA SER A 179 -3.06 9.49 -10.33
C SER A 179 -1.55 9.43 -10.09
N TYR A 180 -0.84 8.49 -10.71
CA TYR A 180 0.58 8.24 -10.45
C TYR A 180 1.39 8.11 -11.75
N PRO A 181 2.71 8.41 -11.68
CA PRO A 181 3.60 8.19 -12.81
C PRO A 181 3.74 6.69 -13.12
N ALA A 182 3.87 6.36 -14.40
CA ALA A 182 3.83 4.98 -14.89
C ALA A 182 4.92 4.09 -14.28
N GLU A 183 6.09 4.66 -13.98
CA GLU A 183 7.23 3.97 -13.34
C GLU A 183 6.97 3.58 -11.89
N ALA A 184 6.04 4.25 -11.20
CA ALA A 184 5.65 3.92 -9.83
C ALA A 184 4.56 2.85 -9.78
N ILE A 185 3.95 2.49 -10.91
CA ILE A 185 2.81 1.57 -10.98
C ILE A 185 3.25 0.18 -11.42
N VAL A 186 2.85 -0.83 -10.67
CA VAL A 186 3.04 -2.24 -11.02
C VAL A 186 1.71 -2.97 -10.91
N GLU A 187 1.26 -3.56 -12.02
CA GLU A 187 0.13 -4.48 -12.02
C GLU A 187 0.61 -5.91 -11.74
N LEU A 188 -0.02 -6.57 -10.76
CA LEU A 188 0.28 -7.95 -10.36
C LEU A 188 -0.96 -8.83 -10.45
N ARG A 189 -0.79 -10.03 -11.01
CA ARG A 189 -1.82 -11.06 -11.02
C ARG A 189 -1.98 -11.65 -9.62
N SER A 190 -3.22 -11.88 -9.18
CA SER A 190 -3.52 -12.48 -7.87
C SER A 190 -4.73 -13.42 -7.89
N GLN A 191 -4.54 -14.65 -8.35
CA GLN A 191 -5.57 -15.66 -8.53
C GLN A 191 -5.40 -16.85 -7.57
N GLU A 192 -4.17 -17.27 -7.32
CA GLU A 192 -3.84 -18.42 -6.47
C GLU A 192 -2.86 -18.06 -5.35
N SER A 193 -2.64 -18.97 -4.40
CA SER A 193 -1.74 -18.73 -3.27
C SER A 193 -0.29 -18.53 -3.71
N GLY A 194 0.15 -19.22 -4.77
CA GLY A 194 1.49 -19.05 -5.34
C GLY A 194 1.73 -17.64 -5.87
N ASP A 195 0.70 -17.00 -6.44
CA ASP A 195 0.80 -15.61 -6.89
C ASP A 195 1.11 -14.67 -5.70
N VAL A 196 0.54 -14.92 -4.51
CA VAL A 196 0.77 -14.08 -3.33
C VAL A 196 2.24 -14.14 -2.89
N GLU A 197 2.80 -15.34 -2.81
CA GLU A 197 4.20 -15.55 -2.44
C GLU A 197 5.15 -14.86 -3.44
N GLU A 198 4.95 -15.10 -4.75
CA GLU A 198 5.76 -14.49 -5.81
C GLU A 198 5.65 -12.96 -5.80
N ASN A 199 4.43 -12.43 -5.65
CA ASN A 199 4.20 -10.99 -5.59
C ASN A 199 4.89 -10.36 -4.37
N VAL A 200 4.79 -10.99 -3.20
CA VAL A 200 5.45 -10.51 -1.97
C VAL A 200 6.96 -10.49 -2.15
N ASP A 201 7.55 -11.56 -2.68
CA ASP A 201 9.00 -11.64 -2.93
C ASP A 201 9.46 -10.55 -3.91
N ARG A 202 8.68 -10.30 -4.96
CA ARG A 202 8.95 -9.23 -5.93
C ARG A 202 8.90 -7.84 -5.28
N ILE A 203 7.91 -7.59 -4.41
CA ILE A 203 7.80 -6.30 -3.69
C ILE A 203 8.94 -6.15 -2.69
N ILE A 204 9.33 -7.21 -1.97
CA ILE A 204 10.48 -7.20 -1.05
C ILE A 204 11.78 -6.87 -1.81
N ALA A 205 12.01 -7.51 -2.95
CA ALA A 205 13.18 -7.22 -3.79
C ALA A 205 13.20 -5.75 -4.24
N TRP A 206 12.04 -5.21 -4.61
CA TRP A 206 11.90 -3.80 -4.96
C TRP A 206 12.21 -2.89 -3.76
N ILE A 207 11.76 -3.21 -2.55
CA ILE A 207 12.05 -2.42 -1.33
C ILE A 207 13.56 -2.39 -1.06
N HIS A 208 14.25 -3.53 -1.15
CA HIS A 208 15.71 -3.57 -1.01
C HIS A 208 16.41 -2.70 -2.05
N ALA A 209 16.01 -2.80 -3.32
CA ALA A 209 16.57 -1.97 -4.39
C ALA A 209 16.30 -0.47 -4.15
N TRP A 210 15.09 -0.09 -3.75
CA TRP A 210 14.73 1.29 -3.42
C TRP A 210 15.60 1.86 -2.31
N ARG A 211 15.87 1.05 -1.27
CA ARG A 211 16.70 1.45 -0.13
C ARG A 211 18.18 1.54 -0.49
N GLN A 212 18.71 0.57 -1.24
CA GLN A 212 20.10 0.57 -1.71
C GLN A 212 20.38 1.76 -2.62
N ALA A 213 19.47 2.06 -3.55
CA ALA A 213 19.59 3.21 -4.45
C ALA A 213 19.67 4.54 -3.69
N ARG A 214 19.15 4.61 -2.46
CA ARG A 214 19.15 5.79 -1.58
C ARG A 214 20.21 5.71 -0.47
N GLY A 215 21.09 4.71 -0.53
CA GLY A 215 22.15 4.46 0.44
C GLY A 215 21.66 4.07 1.83
N LEU A 216 20.42 3.59 1.98
CA LEU A 216 19.78 3.20 3.25
C LEU A 216 20.02 1.72 3.64
N GLU A 217 20.68 0.98 2.76
CA GLU A 217 21.21 -0.38 2.94
C GLU A 217 22.65 -0.47 2.47
#